data_AF-A0A3Q0JJX7-F1
#
_entry.id   AF-A0A3Q0JJX7-F1
#
_cell.length_a   1.000
_cell.length_b   1.000
_cell.length_c   1.000
_cell.angle_alpha   90.00
_cell.angle_beta   90.00
_cell.angle_gamma   90.00
#
_symmetry.space_group_name_H-M   'P 1'
#
loop_
_entity.id
_entity.type
_entity.pdbx_description
1 polymer ?
#
loop_
_entity_poly.entity_id
_entity_poly.type
_entity_poly.pdbx_seq_one_letter_code
_entity_poly.pdbx_strand_id
1 'polypeptide(L)' 'MDSDKVLVMDAGNLVEFDHPHVLLQNEKGIFHGMVEKAGRGTAEHLHRIAAEVRQLLFSGFI' A
#
# COMPACT_ATOMS: atom_id res chain seq x y z
N MET A 1 0.96 2.73 -16.33
CA MET A 1 2.06 2.55 -15.37
C MET A 1 1.61 1.48 -14.40
N ASP A 2 2.30 0.35 -14.41
CA ASP A 2 2.06 -0.81 -13.56
C ASP A 2 2.29 -0.43 -12.11
N SER A 3 1.29 0.22 -11.51
CA SER A 3 1.33 0.60 -10.12
C SER A 3 1.33 -0.70 -9.31
N ASP A 4 2.33 -0.87 -8.45
CA ASP A 4 2.43 -2.07 -7.60
C ASP A 4 1.10 -2.28 -6.89
N LYS A 5 0.52 -3.47 -7.05
CA LYS A 5 -0.71 -3.89 -6.38
C LYS A 5 -0.33 -4.79 -5.22
N VAL A 6 -1.02 -4.60 -4.10
CA VAL A 6 -0.86 -5.43 -2.92
C VAL A 6 -1.91 -6.53 -2.98
N LEU A 7 -1.43 -7.77 -2.84
CA LEU A 7 -2.27 -8.96 -2.68
C LEU A 7 -2.34 -9.29 -1.19
N VAL A 8 -3.53 -9.20 -0.60
CA VAL A 8 -3.78 -9.64 0.78
C VAL A 8 -4.52 -10.97 0.73
N MET A 9 -3.99 -11.97 1.43
CA MET A 9 -4.58 -13.30 1.49
C MET A 9 -4.91 -13.67 2.94
N ASP A 10 -6.03 -14.36 3.13
CA ASP A 10 -6.39 -14.97 4.41
C ASP A 10 -6.72 -16.46 4.20
N ALA A 11 -6.04 -17.32 4.95
CA ALA A 11 -6.15 -18.78 4.84
C ALA A 11 -6.09 -19.32 3.39
N GLY A 12 -5.26 -18.70 2.53
CA GLY A 12 -5.12 -19.09 1.12
C GLY A 12 -6.16 -18.48 0.17
N ASN A 13 -7.11 -17.70 0.68
CA ASN A 13 -8.10 -17.00 -0.14
C ASN A 13 -7.68 -15.55 -0.36
N LEU A 14 -7.93 -15.04 -1.57
CA LEU A 14 -7.74 -13.64 -1.88
C LEU A 14 -8.81 -12.78 -1.18
N VAL A 15 -8.39 -11.87 -0.30
CA VAL A 15 -9.30 -10.99 0.46
C VAL A 15 -9.25 -9.53 0.00
N GLU A 16 -8.08 -9.01 -0.39
CA GLU A 16 -7.93 -7.66 -0.94
C GLU A 16 -6.88 -7.65 -2.08
N PHE A 17 -7.18 -6.93 -3.17
CA PHE A 17 -6.23 -6.75 -4.27
C PHE A 17 -6.38 -5.37 -4.92
N ASP A 18 -5.56 -4.42 -4.49
CA ASP A 18 -5.55 -3.08 -5.08
C ASP A 18 -4.22 -2.37 -4.78
N HIS A 19 -4.09 -1.13 -5.21
CA HIS A 19 -2.94 -0.29 -4.90
C HIS A 19 -2.89 0.06 -3.40
N PRO A 20 -1.69 0.16 -2.80
CA PRO A 20 -1.53 0.45 -1.36
C PRO A 20 -2.34 1.66 -0.90
N HIS A 21 -2.34 2.75 -1.68
CA HIS A 21 -3.06 3.97 -1.34
C HIS A 21 -4.59 3.82 -1.36
N VAL A 22 -5.13 2.86 -2.12
CA VAL A 22 -6.57 2.53 -2.13
C VAL A 22 -6.89 1.67 -0.91
N LEU A 23 -6.09 0.64 -0.66
CA LEU A 23 -6.29 -0.26 0.48
C LEU A 23 -6.13 0.47 1.83
N LEU A 24 -5.22 1.44 1.93
CA LEU A 24 -5.02 2.24 3.14
C LEU A 24 -6.17 3.21 3.45
N GLN A 25 -6.95 3.62 2.45
CA GLN A 25 -8.14 4.45 2.65
C GLN A 25 -9.29 3.66 3.30
N ASN A 26 -9.26 2.34 3.23
CA ASN A 26 -10.24 1.49 3.91
C ASN A 26 -9.80 1.25 5.36
N GLU A 27 -10.26 2.09 6.29
CA GLU A 27 -9.95 1.97 7.74
C GLU A 27 -10.40 0.63 8.34
N LYS A 28 -11.36 -0.06 7.71
CA LYS A 28 -11.82 -1.40 8.13
C LYS A 28 -11.14 -2.54 7.35
N GLY A 29 -10.22 -2.21 6.45
CA GLY A 29 -9.51 -3.15 5.60
C GLY A 29 -8.46 -3.95 6.38
N ILE A 30 -8.19 -5.16 5.91
CA ILE A 30 -7.18 -6.04 6.51
C ILE A 30 -5.79 -5.41 6.33
N PHE A 31 -5.50 -4.87 5.15
CA PHE A 31 -4.22 -4.19 4.90
C PHE A 31 -4.01 -3.00 5.84
N HIS A 32 -5.04 -2.17 6.04
CA HIS A 32 -4.98 -1.03 6.96
C HIS A 32 -4.67 -1.50 8.39
N GLY A 33 -5.42 -2.48 8.91
CA GLY A 33 -5.18 -3.03 10.24
C GLY A 33 -3.82 -3.72 10.40
N MET A 34 -3.28 -4.34 9.35
CA MET A 34 -1.91 -4.88 9.35
C MET A 34 -0.87 -3.77 9.49
N VAL A 35 -1.03 -2.67 8.74
CA VAL A 35 -0.13 -1.52 8.79
C VAL A 35 -0.18 -0.83 10.15
N GLU A 36 -1.37 -0.66 10.74
CA GLU A 36 -1.51 -0.12 12.10
C GLU A 36 -0.82 -1.02 13.15
N LYS A 37 -0.99 -2.34 13.05
CA LYS A 37 -0.39 -3.32 13.98
C LYS A 37 1.12 -3.46 13.80
N ALA A 38 1.66 -3.22 12.61
CA ALA A 38 3.10 -3.26 12.33
C ALA A 38 3.89 -2.13 13.01
N GLY A 39 3.20 -1.21 13.69
CA GLY A 39 3.79 -0.11 14.46
C GLY A 39 4.15 1.10 13.60
N ARG A 40 4.17 2.28 14.23
CA ARG A 40 4.33 3.58 13.55
C ARG A 40 5.55 3.65 12.62
N GLY A 41 6.67 3.04 13.00
CA GLY A 41 7.89 3.05 12.17
C GLY A 41 7.71 2.34 10.82
N THR A 42 7.01 1.21 10.80
CA THR A 42 6.73 0.46 9.56
C THR A 42 5.62 1.13 8.76
N ALA A 43 4.58 1.64 9.43
CA ALA A 43 3.51 2.37 8.79
C ALA A 43 4.00 3.66 8.11
N GLU A 44 4.78 4.48 8.80
CA GLU A 44 5.39 5.70 8.24
C GLU A 44 6.33 5.37 7.07
N HIS A 45 7.11 4.29 7.17
CA HIS A 45 7.98 3.85 6.08
C HIS A 45 7.18 3.40 4.85
N LEU A 46 6.11 2.62 5.03
CA LEU A 46 5.25 2.15 3.94
C LEU A 46 4.44 3.30 3.33
N HIS A 47 3.91 4.22 4.14
CA HIS A 47 3.25 5.43 3.65
C HIS A 47 4.21 6.32 2.86
N ARG A 48 5.45 6.47 3.32
CA ARG A 48 6.47 7.25 2.61
C ARG A 48 6.87 6.60 1.29
N ILE A 49 7.11 5.29 1.26
CA ILE A 49 7.41 4.56 0.02
C ILE A 49 6.25 4.67 -0.97
N ALA A 50 5.00 4.46 -0.50
CA ALA A 50 3.82 4.59 -1.34
C ALA A 50 3.63 6.02 -1.91
N ALA A 51 4.06 7.05 -1.17
CA ALA A 51 4.07 8.44 -1.65
C ALA A 51 5.24 8.73 -2.60
N GLU A 52 6.43 8.17 -2.38
CA GLU A 52 7.62 8.37 -3.23
C GLU A 52 7.48 7.69 -4.60
N VAL A 53 6.81 6.53 -4.68
CA VAL A 53 6.47 5.88 -5.97
C VAL A 53 5.67 6.82 -6.88
N ARG A 54 4.92 7.78 -6.32
CA ARG A 54 4.17 8.79 -7.09
C ARG A 54 5.05 9.90 -7.66
N GLN A 55 6.23 10.18 -7.09
CA GLN A 55 7.12 11.25 -7.56
C GLN A 55 8.14 10.80 -8.61
N LEU A 56 8.59 9.54 -8.59
CA LEU A 56 9.58 9.03 -9.56
C LEU A 56 9.02 8.87 -10.98
N LEU A 57 7.71 9.02 -11.16
CA LEU A 57 7.04 8.91 -12.46
C LEU A 57 7.02 10.19 -13.28
N PHE A 58 7.32 11.33 -12.66
CA PHE A 58 7.27 12.63 -13.33
C PHE A 58 8.65 13.17 -13.69
N SER A 59 9.75 12.49 -13.35
CA SER A 59 11.10 12.93 -13.73
C SER A 59 11.72 12.18 -14.92
N GLY A 60 10.97 11.29 -15.58
CA GLY A 60 11.45 10.49 -16.72
C GLY A 60 11.07 11.03 -18.10
N PHE A 61 10.55 12.26 -18.19
CA PHE A 61 10.16 12.89 -19.46
C PHE A 61 10.60 14.36 -19.49
N ILE A 62 11.90 14.58 -19.62
CA ILE A 62 12.46 15.79 -20.22
C ILE A 62 13.66 15.40 -21.08
#